data_AF-A0A7J8VC73-F1
#
_entry.id   AF-A0A7J8VC73-F1
#
_cell.length_a   1.000
_cell.length_b   1.000
_cell.length_c   1.000
_cell.angle_alpha   90.00
_cell.angle_beta   90.00
_cell.angle_gamma   90.00
#
_symmetry.space_group_name_H-M   'P 1'
#
loop_
_entity.id
_entity.type
_entity.pdbx_description
1 polymer ?
#
loop_
_entity_poly.entity_id
_entity_poly.type
_entity_poly.pdbx_seq_one_letter_code
_entity_poly.pdbx_strand_id
1 'polypeptide(L)'
;DFGRTDRLRSHGLRDERSSPVTSALENRVITLEESMGDVKERIDDVDDRFNGGVRTIQEQLREFVWDTIGSLENKLAGKDDALEAMVTALKEEINELKGELKIFKVSIVNGMLAKSKPQAMDVPKPKAFKGTRSASEVDNFLWAIEQYFCAMSIEDDAIKVNIVAIYFTGVALLWW
;
A
#
# COMPACT_ATOMS: atom_id res chain seq x y z
N ASP A 1 -120.40 49.01 -18.94
CA ASP A 1 -119.47 50.06 -18.46
C ASP A 1 -118.25 49.41 -17.85
N PHE A 2 -117.11 49.26 -18.53
CA PHE A 2 -116.23 50.23 -19.21
C PHE A 2 -115.58 51.27 -18.28
N GLY A 3 -114.25 51.17 -18.19
CA GLY A 3 -113.34 52.10 -17.50
C GLY A 3 -112.06 51.39 -17.00
N ARG A 4 -111.28 50.73 -17.87
CA ARG A 4 -110.01 51.23 -18.49
C ARG A 4 -108.86 51.53 -17.51
N THR A 5 -107.78 50.73 -17.63
CA THR A 5 -106.39 51.12 -18.00
C THR A 5 -105.52 51.54 -16.81
N ASP A 6 -104.24 51.23 -16.67
CA ASP A 6 -103.24 50.89 -17.68
C ASP A 6 -102.00 50.23 -17.05
N ARG A 7 -101.39 49.37 -17.88
CA ARG A 7 -99.96 49.13 -18.13
C ARG A 7 -98.88 49.19 -17.02
N LEU A 8 -98.20 48.04 -16.97
CA LEU A 8 -96.77 47.79 -17.22
C LEU A 8 -95.72 48.19 -16.19
N ARG A 9 -94.76 47.25 -16.08
CA ARG A 9 -93.34 47.45 -15.80
C ARG A 9 -93.09 47.80 -14.32
N SER A 10 -92.17 47.18 -13.61
CA SER A 10 -90.92 46.60 -14.04
C SER A 10 -90.35 45.79 -12.87
N HIS A 11 -89.51 44.84 -13.22
CA HIS A 11 -88.32 44.49 -12.45
C HIS A 11 -88.57 43.71 -11.14
N GLY A 12 -88.59 42.40 -11.33
CA GLY A 12 -87.62 41.61 -10.59
C GLY A 12 -86.23 42.22 -10.81
N LEU A 13 -85.78 42.98 -9.83
CA LEU A 13 -84.38 43.24 -9.55
C LEU A 13 -84.29 43.16 -8.03
N ARG A 14 -83.91 41.97 -7.55
CA ARG A 14 -83.20 41.87 -6.28
C ARG A 14 -81.90 42.64 -6.49
N ASP A 15 -81.94 43.94 -6.26
CA ASP A 15 -80.76 44.78 -6.31
C ASP A 15 -80.05 44.71 -4.96
N GLU A 16 -79.04 43.84 -4.91
CA GLU A 16 -77.71 44.13 -4.36
C GLU A 16 -77.61 44.95 -3.06
N ARG A 17 -78.26 44.50 -1.98
CA ARG A 17 -77.68 44.66 -0.65
C ARG A 17 -77.04 43.34 -0.24
N SER A 18 -75.74 43.22 -0.49
CA SER A 18 -74.91 42.20 0.14
C SER A 18 -75.28 42.16 1.63
N SER A 19 -75.69 41.01 2.13
CA SER A 19 -76.01 40.81 3.55
C SER A 19 -74.80 41.24 4.38
N PRO A 20 -74.94 41.83 5.58
CA PRO A 20 -73.78 42.21 6.40
C PRO A 20 -72.81 41.04 6.66
N VAL A 21 -73.31 39.80 6.60
CA VAL A 21 -72.50 38.57 6.69
C VAL A 21 -71.67 38.31 5.43
N THR A 22 -72.16 38.62 4.23
CA THR A 22 -71.43 38.40 2.96
C THR A 22 -70.30 39.39 2.78
N SER A 23 -70.49 40.67 3.12
CA SER A 23 -69.39 41.65 3.12
C SER A 23 -68.31 41.36 4.16
N ALA A 24 -68.69 40.82 5.33
CA ALA A 24 -67.72 40.37 6.33
C ALA A 24 -66.90 39.16 5.84
N LEU A 25 -67.51 38.26 5.07
CA LEU A 25 -66.81 37.15 4.42
C LEU A 25 -65.86 37.63 3.32
N GLU A 26 -66.29 38.56 2.46
CA GLU A 26 -65.46 39.16 1.40
C GLU A 26 -64.19 39.81 1.98
N ASN A 27 -64.33 40.63 3.02
CA ASN A 27 -63.17 41.26 3.68
C ASN A 27 -62.19 40.22 4.25
N ARG A 28 -62.70 39.14 4.85
CA ARG A 28 -61.85 38.05 5.35
C ARG A 28 -61.14 37.31 4.23
N VAL A 29 -61.78 37.14 3.07
CA VAL A 29 -61.15 36.53 1.89
C VAL A 29 -60.00 37.40 1.40
N ILE A 30 -60.19 38.73 1.29
CA ILE A 30 -59.13 39.66 0.91
C ILE A 30 -57.93 39.56 1.87
N THR A 31 -58.17 39.62 3.19
CA THR A 31 -57.11 39.47 4.19
C THR A 31 -56.41 38.11 4.09
N LEU A 32 -57.16 37.03 3.79
CA LEU A 32 -56.58 35.71 3.59
C LEU A 32 -55.70 35.66 2.33
N GLU A 33 -56.16 36.24 1.22
CA GLU A 33 -55.40 36.32 -0.04
C GLU A 33 -54.09 37.08 0.14
N GLU A 34 -54.11 38.21 0.85
CA GLU A 34 -52.91 38.97 1.21
C GLU A 34 -51.96 38.12 2.06
N SER A 35 -52.47 37.51 3.14
CA SER A 35 -51.64 36.65 4.01
C SER A 35 -51.08 35.42 3.31
N MET A 36 -51.81 34.87 2.33
CA MET A 36 -51.37 33.75 1.50
C MET A 36 -50.28 34.20 0.52
N GLY A 37 -50.35 35.43 0.02
CA GLY A 37 -49.29 36.09 -0.72
C GLY A 37 -47.99 36.17 0.10
N ASP A 38 -48.06 36.69 1.32
CA ASP A 38 -46.91 36.79 2.23
C ASP A 38 -46.32 35.41 2.58
N VAL A 39 -47.17 34.41 2.82
CA VAL A 39 -46.72 33.04 3.08
C VAL A 39 -46.04 32.45 1.85
N LYS A 40 -46.58 32.67 0.66
CA LYS A 40 -45.97 32.22 -0.59
C LYS A 40 -44.60 32.85 -0.79
N GLU A 41 -44.47 34.16 -0.61
CA GLU A 41 -43.18 34.86 -0.72
C GLU A 41 -42.15 34.29 0.26
N ARG A 42 -42.56 34.02 1.51
CA ARG A 42 -41.68 33.38 2.51
C ARG A 42 -41.28 31.96 2.13
N ILE A 43 -42.16 31.18 1.51
CA ILE A 43 -41.85 29.84 1.02
C ILE A 43 -40.83 29.93 -0.11
N ASP A 44 -41.02 30.84 -1.07
CA ASP A 44 -40.10 31.04 -2.19
C ASP A 44 -38.70 31.46 -1.69
N ASP A 45 -38.63 32.38 -0.72
CA ASP A 45 -37.37 32.80 -0.08
C ASP A 45 -36.70 31.67 0.73
N VAL A 46 -37.46 30.79 1.36
CA VAL A 46 -36.92 29.57 2.00
C VAL A 46 -36.39 28.58 0.96
N ASP A 47 -37.10 28.39 -0.15
CA ASP A 47 -36.69 27.49 -1.23
C ASP A 47 -35.39 27.96 -1.89
N ASP A 48 -35.29 29.26 -2.19
CA ASP A 48 -34.08 29.88 -2.75
C ASP A 48 -32.88 29.73 -1.81
N ARG A 49 -33.08 29.97 -0.50
CA ARG A 49 -32.02 29.76 0.49
C ARG A 49 -31.61 28.29 0.60
N PHE A 50 -32.58 27.38 0.60
CA PHE A 50 -32.31 25.95 0.69
C PHE A 50 -31.53 25.46 -0.54
N ASN A 51 -32.00 25.80 -1.74
CA ASN A 51 -31.34 25.43 -2.99
C ASN A 51 -29.96 26.07 -3.13
N GLY A 52 -29.81 27.33 -2.70
CA GLY A 52 -28.52 28.01 -2.61
C GLY A 52 -27.54 27.26 -1.70
N GLY A 53 -27.98 26.89 -0.49
CA GLY A 53 -27.17 26.13 0.46
C GLY A 53 -26.77 24.75 -0.07
N VAL A 54 -27.71 24.02 -0.66
CA VAL A 54 -27.45 22.71 -1.29
C VAL A 54 -26.40 22.85 -2.41
N ARG A 55 -26.51 23.88 -3.25
CA ARG A 55 -25.54 24.14 -4.32
C ARG A 55 -24.15 24.43 -3.76
N THR A 56 -24.05 25.28 -2.75
CA THR A 56 -22.76 25.58 -2.09
C THR A 56 -22.13 24.34 -1.48
N ILE A 57 -22.91 23.51 -0.78
CA ILE A 57 -22.40 22.24 -0.20
C ILE A 57 -21.91 21.31 -1.32
N GLN A 58 -22.65 21.23 -2.42
CA GLN A 58 -22.26 20.41 -3.57
C GLN A 58 -20.95 20.89 -4.22
N GLU A 59 -20.77 22.20 -4.36
CA GLU A 59 -19.55 22.82 -4.89
C GLU A 59 -18.36 22.59 -3.96
N GLN A 60 -18.51 22.81 -2.65
CA GLN A 60 -17.47 22.55 -1.66
C GLN A 60 -17.05 21.08 -1.63
N LEU A 61 -18.02 20.15 -1.65
CA LEU A 61 -17.71 18.72 -1.69
C LEU A 61 -16.97 18.35 -2.96
N ARG A 62 -17.36 18.91 -4.11
CA ARG A 62 -16.69 18.69 -5.40
C ARG A 62 -15.25 19.18 -5.34
N GLU A 63 -15.00 20.39 -4.83
CA GLU A 63 -13.65 20.94 -4.70
C GLU A 63 -12.81 20.11 -3.73
N PHE A 64 -13.35 19.75 -2.57
CA PHE A 64 -12.65 18.93 -1.59
C PHE A 64 -12.23 17.57 -2.16
N VAL A 65 -13.14 16.90 -2.88
CA VAL A 65 -12.86 15.62 -3.54
C VAL A 65 -11.81 15.81 -4.62
N TRP A 66 -11.89 16.86 -5.43
CA TRP A 66 -10.92 17.14 -6.48
C TRP A 66 -9.52 17.41 -5.92
N ASP A 67 -9.41 18.23 -4.87
CA ASP A 67 -8.14 18.54 -4.22
C ASP A 67 -7.52 17.29 -3.57
N THR A 68 -8.35 16.49 -2.88
CA THR A 68 -7.90 15.24 -2.26
C THR A 68 -7.38 14.25 -3.32
N ILE A 69 -8.14 14.08 -4.42
CA ILE A 69 -7.73 13.19 -5.53
C ILE A 69 -6.44 13.70 -6.16
N GLY A 70 -6.36 14.99 -6.51
CA GLY A 70 -5.15 15.57 -7.12
C GLY A 70 -3.94 15.49 -6.20
N SER A 71 -4.11 15.68 -4.89
CA SER A 71 -3.05 15.48 -3.90
C SER A 71 -2.55 14.04 -3.85
N LEU A 72 -3.47 13.07 -3.91
CA LEU A 72 -3.12 11.65 -3.95
C LEU A 72 -2.43 11.27 -5.26
N GLU A 73 -2.91 11.75 -6.41
CA GLU A 73 -2.28 11.55 -7.72
C GLU A 73 -0.86 12.09 -7.74
N ASN A 74 -0.63 13.32 -7.26
CA ASN A 74 0.70 13.91 -7.16
C ASN A 74 1.64 13.12 -6.25
N LYS A 75 1.14 12.64 -5.11
CA LYS A 75 1.91 11.78 -4.20
C LYS A 75 2.24 10.43 -4.82
N LEU A 76 1.30 9.85 -5.58
CA LEU A 76 1.51 8.59 -6.27
C LEU A 76 2.55 8.74 -7.37
N ALA A 77 2.42 9.76 -8.22
CA ALA A 77 3.41 10.08 -9.26
C ALA A 77 4.81 10.28 -8.67
N GLY A 78 4.94 11.04 -7.58
CA GLY A 78 6.24 11.21 -6.92
C GLY A 78 6.82 9.92 -6.33
N LYS A 79 5.98 8.98 -5.88
CA LYS A 79 6.43 7.66 -5.44
C LYS A 79 6.85 6.77 -6.62
N ASP A 80 6.14 6.85 -7.74
CA ASP A 80 6.46 6.10 -8.96
C ASP A 80 7.80 6.59 -9.55
N ASP A 81 8.03 7.90 -9.63
CA ASP A 81 9.30 8.49 -10.07
C ASP A 81 10.47 8.05 -9.17
N ALA A 82 10.26 8.07 -7.84
CA ALA A 82 11.27 7.63 -6.89
C ALA A 82 11.58 6.13 -7.02
N LEU A 83 10.55 5.30 -7.24
CA LEU A 83 10.73 3.87 -7.46
C LEU A 83 11.50 3.62 -8.76
N GLU A 84 11.16 4.33 -9.83
CA GLU A 84 11.85 4.20 -11.12
C GLU A 84 13.33 4.57 -11.01
N ALA A 85 13.64 5.67 -10.29
CA ALA A 85 15.02 6.07 -10.00
C ALA A 85 15.80 5.04 -9.17
N MET A 86 15.17 4.40 -8.18
CA MET A 86 15.82 3.32 -7.43
C MET A 86 16.07 2.09 -8.31
N VAL A 87 15.12 1.75 -9.18
CA VAL A 87 15.24 0.61 -10.10
C VAL A 87 16.35 0.85 -11.12
N THR A 88 16.50 2.07 -11.64
CA THR A 88 17.61 2.40 -12.55
C THR A 88 18.96 2.32 -11.85
N ALA A 89 19.09 2.89 -10.65
CA ALA A 89 20.33 2.83 -9.86
C ALA A 89 20.75 1.38 -9.54
N LEU A 90 19.82 0.53 -9.09
CA LEU A 90 20.11 -0.88 -8.83
C LEU A 90 20.53 -1.64 -10.09
N LYS A 91 19.94 -1.33 -11.25
CA LYS A 91 20.35 -1.93 -12.53
C LYS A 91 21.77 -1.53 -12.91
N GLU A 92 22.17 -0.29 -12.65
CA GLU A 92 23.53 0.20 -12.87
C GLU A 92 24.54 -0.52 -11.96
N GLU A 93 24.27 -0.58 -10.65
CA GLU A 93 25.11 -1.31 -9.69
C GLU A 93 25.27 -2.79 -10.04
N ILE A 94 24.18 -3.46 -10.44
CA ILE A 94 24.23 -4.86 -10.89
C ILE A 94 25.13 -5.02 -12.12
N ASN A 95 25.09 -4.07 -13.06
CA ASN A 95 25.92 -4.12 -14.26
C ASN A 95 27.40 -3.86 -13.94
N GLU A 96 27.68 -2.94 -13.02
CA GLU A 96 29.04 -2.68 -12.51
C GLU A 96 29.61 -3.93 -11.83
N LEU A 97 28.90 -4.52 -10.87
CA LEU A 97 29.31 -5.74 -10.17
C LEU A 97 29.50 -6.92 -11.13
N LYS A 98 28.64 -7.06 -12.14
CA LYS A 98 28.84 -8.07 -13.21
C LYS A 98 30.12 -7.82 -14.01
N GLY A 99 30.46 -6.55 -14.26
CA GLY A 99 31.69 -6.13 -14.91
C GLY A 99 32.92 -6.49 -14.07
N GLU A 100 32.92 -6.13 -12.80
CA GLU A 100 33.98 -6.46 -11.85
C GLU A 100 34.18 -7.97 -11.70
N LEU A 101 33.09 -8.73 -11.56
CA LEU A 101 33.13 -10.19 -11.48
C LEU A 101 33.76 -10.81 -12.73
N LYS A 102 33.47 -10.26 -13.91
CA LYS A 102 34.07 -10.71 -15.17
C LYS A 102 35.58 -10.44 -15.18
N ILE A 103 36.02 -9.26 -14.74
CA ILE A 103 37.45 -8.92 -14.62
C ILE A 103 38.13 -9.85 -13.63
N PHE A 104 37.56 -10.01 -12.43
CA PHE A 104 38.09 -10.90 -11.38
C PHE A 104 38.24 -12.34 -11.89
N LYS A 105 37.23 -12.87 -12.57
CA LYS A 105 37.27 -14.20 -13.19
C LYS A 105 38.39 -14.32 -14.23
N VAL A 106 38.58 -13.30 -15.08
CA VAL A 106 39.67 -13.28 -16.06
C VAL A 106 41.04 -13.18 -15.38
N SER A 107 41.19 -12.37 -14.34
CA SER A 107 42.44 -12.24 -13.57
C SER A 107 42.83 -13.53 -12.84
N ILE A 108 41.86 -14.29 -12.34
CA ILE A 108 42.06 -15.64 -11.79
C ILE A 108 42.57 -16.58 -12.88
N VAL A 109 41.88 -16.63 -14.03
CA VAL A 109 42.23 -17.54 -15.14
C VAL A 109 43.59 -17.18 -15.76
N ASN A 110 43.90 -15.90 -15.90
CA ASN A 110 45.13 -15.40 -16.51
C ASN A 110 46.31 -15.34 -15.52
N GLY A 111 46.12 -15.75 -14.25
CA GLY A 111 47.20 -15.83 -13.26
C GLY A 111 47.84 -14.48 -12.89
N MET A 112 47.19 -13.34 -13.20
CA MET A 112 47.70 -12.00 -12.86
C MET A 112 47.67 -11.73 -11.35
N LEU A 113 46.84 -12.45 -10.60
CA LEU A 113 47.05 -12.64 -9.15
C LEU A 113 48.11 -13.74 -8.94
N ALA A 114 49.34 -13.45 -9.35
CA ALA A 114 50.47 -14.27 -9.00
C ALA A 114 50.62 -14.26 -7.46
N LYS A 115 50.41 -15.44 -6.86
CA LYS A 115 50.56 -15.78 -5.43
C LYS A 115 49.45 -15.30 -4.49
N SER A 116 48.27 -15.89 -4.63
CA SER A 116 47.90 -16.87 -3.60
C SER A 116 47.55 -18.19 -4.28
N LYS A 117 48.61 -18.95 -4.60
CA LYS A 117 48.52 -20.37 -4.27
C LYS A 117 47.98 -20.35 -2.83
N PRO A 118 46.89 -21.07 -2.45
CA PRO A 118 46.70 -21.31 -1.02
C PRO A 118 48.09 -21.71 -0.58
N GLN A 119 48.69 -20.93 0.33
CA GLN A 119 49.95 -21.33 0.89
C GLN A 119 49.60 -22.75 1.30
N ALA A 120 50.17 -23.74 0.62
CA ALA A 120 50.17 -25.08 1.14
C ALA A 120 51.07 -24.86 2.34
N MET A 121 50.47 -24.31 3.39
CA MET A 121 50.91 -24.39 4.75
C MET A 121 51.16 -25.87 4.79
N ASP A 122 52.44 -26.22 4.83
CA ASP A 122 52.86 -27.61 4.80
C ASP A 122 52.42 -28.15 6.15
N VAL A 123 51.11 -28.40 6.28
CA VAL A 123 50.45 -28.77 7.51
C VAL A 123 51.04 -30.14 7.81
N PRO A 124 51.82 -30.27 8.90
CA PRO A 124 52.48 -31.52 9.20
C PRO A 124 51.44 -32.63 9.25
N LYS A 125 51.60 -33.64 8.40
CA LYS A 125 50.67 -34.76 8.35
C LYS A 125 50.65 -35.48 9.70
N PRO A 126 49.47 -35.79 10.26
CA PRO A 126 49.37 -36.54 11.49
C PRO A 126 50.05 -37.91 11.40
N LYS A 127 50.56 -38.37 12.54
CA LYS A 127 51.16 -39.71 12.64
C LYS A 127 50.05 -40.75 12.55
N ALA A 128 50.24 -41.77 11.72
CA ALA A 128 49.29 -42.87 11.60
C ALA A 128 49.16 -43.65 12.93
N PHE A 129 47.93 -44.04 13.28
CA PHE A 129 47.63 -44.82 14.47
C PHE A 129 47.61 -46.31 14.14
N LYS A 130 48.36 -47.11 14.91
CA LYS A 130 48.55 -48.55 14.66
C LYS A 130 47.57 -49.46 15.40
N GLY A 131 46.68 -48.89 16.23
CA GLY A 131 45.78 -49.64 17.09
C GLY A 131 46.38 -50.02 18.44
N THR A 132 47.38 -49.26 18.93
CA THR A 132 47.95 -49.46 20.27
C THR A 132 46.88 -49.23 21.35
N ARG A 133 46.73 -50.16 22.29
CA ARG A 133 45.79 -50.03 23.41
C ARG A 133 46.37 -49.15 24.54
N SER A 134 46.73 -47.92 24.20
CA SER A 134 47.21 -46.90 25.13
C SER A 134 46.34 -45.65 25.00
N ALA A 135 45.72 -45.21 26.10
CA ALA A 135 44.89 -44.00 26.12
C ALA A 135 45.66 -42.77 25.63
N SER A 136 46.93 -42.64 26.03
CA SER A 136 47.77 -41.51 25.61
C SER A 136 48.07 -41.51 24.11
N GLU A 137 48.18 -42.67 23.45
CA GLU A 137 48.38 -42.72 22.00
C GLU A 137 47.11 -42.40 21.22
N VAL A 138 45.95 -42.80 21.75
CA VAL A 138 44.64 -42.45 21.19
C VAL A 138 44.40 -40.95 21.28
N ASP A 139 44.63 -40.34 22.45
CA ASP A 139 44.45 -38.91 22.66
C ASP A 139 45.39 -38.09 21.77
N ASN A 140 46.67 -38.49 21.68
CA ASN A 140 47.63 -37.83 20.80
C ASN A 140 47.24 -37.90 19.32
N PHE A 141 46.67 -39.03 18.87
CA PHE A 141 46.19 -39.19 17.51
C PHE A 141 44.98 -38.29 17.22
N LEU A 142 43.97 -38.30 18.11
CA LEU A 142 42.77 -37.48 17.98
C LEU A 142 43.11 -35.99 18.00
N TRP A 143 44.01 -35.57 18.90
CA TRP A 143 44.47 -34.20 18.93
C TRP A 143 45.19 -33.80 17.64
N ALA A 144 46.10 -34.64 17.13
CA ALA A 144 46.84 -34.35 15.91
C ALA A 144 45.95 -34.28 14.66
N ILE A 145 44.95 -35.17 14.54
CA ILE A 145 44.04 -35.18 13.38
C ILE A 145 43.03 -34.03 13.42
N GLU A 146 42.57 -33.62 14.61
CA GLU A 146 41.69 -32.46 14.76
C GLU A 146 42.43 -31.16 14.39
N GLN A 147 43.67 -31.00 14.86
CA GLN A 147 44.51 -29.86 14.48
C GLN A 147 44.78 -29.84 12.97
N TYR A 148 44.92 -31.01 12.34
CA TYR A 148 45.04 -31.11 10.89
C TYR A 148 43.77 -30.64 10.17
N PHE A 149 42.58 -31.00 10.66
CA PHE A 149 41.32 -30.51 10.09
C PHE A 149 41.14 -29.01 10.26
N CYS A 150 41.45 -28.45 11.44
CA CYS A 150 41.42 -27.02 11.67
C CYS A 150 42.39 -26.27 10.74
N ALA A 151 43.61 -26.77 10.55
CA ALA A 151 44.61 -26.14 9.69
C ALA A 151 44.28 -26.24 8.19
N MET A 152 43.54 -27.29 7.79
CA MET A 152 43.11 -27.51 6.41
C MET A 152 41.72 -26.95 6.10
N SER A 153 41.05 -26.30 7.07
CA SER A 153 39.67 -25.82 6.98
C SER A 153 38.66 -26.90 6.53
N ILE A 154 38.83 -28.13 7.04
CA ILE A 154 37.94 -29.25 6.74
C ILE A 154 36.83 -29.29 7.79
N GLU A 155 35.61 -28.96 7.39
CA GLU A 155 34.45 -28.89 8.30
C GLU A 155 33.45 -30.05 8.11
N ASP A 156 33.40 -30.65 6.93
CA ASP A 156 32.48 -31.73 6.60
C ASP A 156 32.84 -33.05 7.31
N ASP A 157 31.90 -33.56 8.11
CA ASP A 157 32.11 -34.77 8.92
C ASP A 157 32.35 -36.03 8.08
N ALA A 158 31.71 -36.17 6.92
CA ALA A 158 31.93 -37.33 6.05
C ALA A 158 33.35 -37.31 5.46
N ILE A 159 33.85 -36.13 5.11
CA ILE A 159 35.24 -35.94 4.67
C ILE A 159 36.21 -36.21 5.83
N LYS A 160 35.93 -35.72 7.04
CA LYS A 160 36.77 -35.97 8.24
C LYS A 160 36.89 -37.46 8.54
N VAL A 161 35.77 -38.19 8.58
CA VAL A 161 35.74 -39.64 8.84
C VAL A 161 36.55 -40.40 7.79
N ASN A 162 36.40 -40.05 6.52
CA ASN A 162 37.17 -40.67 5.44
C ASN A 162 38.68 -40.40 5.57
N ILE A 163 39.07 -39.19 5.98
CA ILE A 163 40.49 -38.85 6.19
C ILE A 163 41.06 -39.57 7.42
N VAL A 164 40.34 -39.63 8.54
CA VAL A 164 40.74 -40.39 9.74
C VAL A 164 41.04 -41.84 9.37
N ALA A 165 40.19 -42.45 8.53
CA ALA A 165 40.37 -43.83 8.06
C ALA A 165 41.72 -44.04 7.35
N ILE A 166 42.20 -43.06 6.58
CA ILE A 166 43.48 -43.12 5.85
C ILE A 166 44.68 -43.16 6.83
N TYR A 167 44.53 -42.57 8.02
CA TYR A 167 45.58 -42.56 9.03
C TYR A 167 45.53 -43.75 9.99
N PHE A 168 44.59 -44.68 9.82
CA PHE A 168 44.66 -45.98 10.50
C PHE A 168 45.61 -46.94 9.80
N THR A 169 46.37 -47.67 10.60
CA THR A 169 47.31 -48.70 10.14
C THR A 169 47.30 -49.88 11.12
N GLY A 170 47.86 -51.03 10.72
CA GLY A 170 47.99 -52.19 11.61
C GLY A 170 46.65 -52.69 12.13
N VAL A 171 46.54 -52.86 13.46
CA VAL A 171 45.33 -53.38 14.09
C VAL A 171 44.16 -52.40 13.98
N ALA A 172 44.42 -51.10 13.87
CA ALA A 172 43.38 -50.07 13.72
C ALA A 172 42.51 -50.27 12.48
N LEU A 173 43.11 -50.68 11.36
CA LEU A 173 42.38 -50.93 10.11
C LEU A 173 41.43 -52.13 10.18
N LEU A 174 41.58 -53.01 11.17
CA LEU A 174 40.80 -54.26 11.26
C LEU A 174 39.47 -54.09 12.00
N TRP A 175 39.33 -53.04 12.82
CA TRP A 175 38.12 -52.77 13.59
C TRP A 175 37.40 -51.48 13.20
N TRP A 176 38.03 -50.67 12.34
CA TRP A 176 37.38 -49.53 11.69
C TRP A 176 36.39 -50.00 10.63
#